data_AF-A0A7R9T5L7-F1
#
_entry.id   AF-A0A7R9T5L7-F1
#
_cell.length_a   1.000
_cell.length_b   1.000
_cell.length_c   1.000
_cell.angle_alpha   90.00
_cell.angle_beta   90.00
_cell.angle_gamma   90.00
#
_symmetry.space_group_name_H-M   'P 1'
#
loop_
_entity.id
_entity.type
_entity.pdbx_description
1 polymer ?
#
loop_
_entity_poly.entity_id
_entity_poly.type
_entity_poly.pdbx_seq_one_letter_code
_entity_poly.pdbx_strand_id
1 'polypeptide(L)'
;RASLTVVGYLTFVKMFDLEAALHAVRTSRPQANPYVVSWEIARARLLAHRLEDIYLYSQVDAGGNTIDDGGDWIKRDLERAEKGVIAEVFKRAIDTDLSMYGALIEGDYQQQRH
;
A
#
# COMPACT_ATOMS: atom_id res chain seq x y z
N ARG A 1 -10.09 -2.38 16.52
CA ARG A 1 -10.32 -2.87 15.14
C ARG A 1 -10.35 -1.71 14.13
N ALA A 2 -11.18 -0.67 14.30
CA ALA A 2 -11.17 0.49 13.40
C ALA A 2 -9.77 1.16 13.26
N SER A 3 -9.04 1.28 14.36
CA SER A 3 -7.65 1.79 14.37
C SER A 3 -6.69 0.98 13.50
N LEU A 4 -6.82 -0.36 13.46
CA LEU A 4 -6.01 -1.21 12.60
C LEU A 4 -6.27 -0.91 11.12
N THR A 5 -7.54 -0.79 10.73
CA THR A 5 -7.93 -0.46 9.35
C THR A 5 -7.39 0.90 8.94
N VAL A 6 -7.45 1.90 9.83
CA VAL A 6 -6.88 3.23 9.58
C VAL A 6 -5.37 3.17 9.40
N VAL A 7 -4.65 2.47 10.29
CA VAL A 7 -3.19 2.28 10.14
C VAL A 7 -2.88 1.60 8.82
N GLY A 8 -3.60 0.51 8.48
CA GLY A 8 -3.43 -0.19 7.21
C GLY A 8 -3.67 0.70 6.00
N TYR A 9 -4.71 1.53 6.00
CA TYR A 9 -4.97 2.49 4.93
C TYR A 9 -3.84 3.52 4.79
N LEU A 10 -3.40 4.12 5.90
CA LEU A 10 -2.34 5.12 5.89
C LEU A 10 -1.03 4.53 5.35
N THR A 11 -0.67 3.31 5.76
CA THR A 11 0.57 2.68 5.32
C THR A 11 0.50 2.08 3.93
N PHE A 12 -0.56 1.32 3.62
CA PHE A 12 -0.63 0.50 2.41
C PHE A 12 -1.22 1.24 1.20
N VAL A 13 -1.98 2.31 1.43
CA VAL A 13 -2.63 3.09 0.36
C VAL A 13 -2.06 4.50 0.29
N LYS A 14 -1.86 5.16 1.43
CA LYS A 14 -1.31 6.53 1.48
C LYS A 14 0.21 6.61 1.58
N MET A 15 0.89 5.46 1.62
CA MET A 15 2.36 5.37 1.64
C MET A 15 3.02 6.05 2.85
N PHE A 16 2.31 6.15 3.97
CA PHE A 16 2.91 6.65 5.22
C PHE A 16 3.83 5.58 5.81
N ASP A 17 4.89 6.04 6.47
CA ASP A 17 5.66 5.17 7.37
C ASP A 17 4.80 4.70 8.54
N LEU A 18 5.09 3.51 9.06
CA LEU A 18 4.34 2.95 10.18
C LEU A 18 4.34 3.91 11.37
N GLU A 19 5.50 4.44 11.76
CA GLU A 19 5.59 5.39 12.88
C GLU A 19 4.76 6.65 12.65
N ALA A 20 4.76 7.20 11.43
CA ALA A 20 3.94 8.36 11.08
C ALA A 20 2.44 8.04 11.18
N ALA A 21 2.02 6.86 10.70
CA ALA A 21 0.64 6.41 10.80
C ALA A 21 0.21 6.17 12.26
N LEU A 22 1.08 5.56 13.07
CA LEU A 22 0.85 5.34 14.50
C LEU A 22 0.75 6.67 15.25
N HIS A 23 1.62 7.62 14.94
CA HIS A 23 1.58 8.95 15.51
C HIS A 23 0.28 9.67 15.16
N ALA A 24 -0.16 9.62 13.89
CA ALA A 24 -1.42 10.22 13.46
C ALA A 24 -2.64 9.63 14.20
N VAL A 25 -2.67 8.30 14.41
CA VAL A 25 -3.75 7.65 15.17
C VAL A 25 -3.71 8.02 16.65
N ARG A 26 -2.53 8.02 17.28
CA ARG A 26 -2.37 8.35 18.71
C ARG A 26 -2.69 9.81 19.01
N THR A 27 -2.31 10.73 18.14
CA THR A 27 -2.64 12.15 18.30
C THR A 27 -4.12 12.42 18.12
N SER A 28 -4.77 11.74 17.16
CA SER A 28 -6.21 11.89 16.91
C SER A 28 -7.07 11.16 17.95
N ARG A 29 -6.59 10.01 18.47
CA ARG A 29 -7.32 9.18 19.42
C ARG A 29 -6.35 8.44 20.37
N PRO A 30 -5.88 9.11 21.44
CA PRO A 30 -4.84 8.58 22.34
C PRO A 30 -5.15 7.21 22.97
N GLN A 31 -6.42 6.94 23.23
CA GLN A 31 -6.92 5.70 23.82
C GLN A 31 -7.02 4.52 22.85
N ALA A 32 -6.77 4.73 21.55
CA ALA A 32 -6.86 3.67 20.56
C ALA A 32 -5.62 2.76 20.61
N ASN A 33 -5.82 1.45 20.74
CA ASN A 33 -4.78 0.48 20.44
C ASN A 33 -4.64 0.33 18.90
N PRO A 34 -3.48 0.63 18.29
CA PRO A 34 -3.30 0.55 16.84
C PRO A 34 -3.07 -0.88 16.29
N TYR A 35 -2.97 -1.91 17.14
CA TYR A 35 -2.84 -3.33 16.73
C TYR A 35 -1.61 -3.61 15.83
N VAL A 36 -0.43 -3.12 16.21
CA VAL A 36 0.81 -3.26 15.42
C VAL A 36 1.10 -4.71 15.02
N VAL A 37 0.99 -5.67 15.94
CA VAL A 37 1.21 -7.09 15.63
C VAL A 37 0.26 -7.59 14.53
N SER A 38 -1.01 -7.18 14.57
CA SER A 38 -1.97 -7.56 13.52
C SER A 38 -1.63 -6.89 12.18
N TRP A 39 -1.08 -5.68 12.20
CA TRP A 39 -0.59 -5.01 11.02
C TRP A 39 0.64 -5.73 10.42
N GLU A 40 1.58 -6.18 11.25
CA GLU A 40 2.76 -6.93 10.81
C GLU A 40 2.36 -8.25 10.13
N ILE A 41 1.40 -8.97 10.72
CA ILE A 41 0.85 -10.20 10.13
C ILE A 41 0.17 -9.90 8.79
N ALA A 42 -0.60 -8.81 8.69
CA ALA A 42 -1.25 -8.41 7.45
C ALA A 42 -0.22 -8.05 6.36
N ARG A 43 0.81 -7.27 6.72
CA ARG A 43 1.92 -6.92 5.84
C ARG A 43 2.64 -8.16 5.32
N ALA A 44 3.00 -9.09 6.22
CA ALA A 44 3.66 -10.33 5.83
C ALA A 44 2.82 -11.17 4.86
N ARG A 45 1.49 -11.22 5.05
CA ARG A 45 0.57 -11.90 4.13
C ARG A 45 0.46 -11.22 2.78
N LEU A 46 0.45 -9.89 2.73
CA LEU A 46 0.41 -9.14 1.48
C LEU A 46 1.68 -9.35 0.63
N LEU A 47 2.83 -9.52 1.29
CA LEU A 47 4.12 -9.75 0.66
C LEU A 47 4.42 -11.25 0.41
N ALA A 48 3.63 -12.16 0.96
CA ALA A 48 3.84 -13.58 0.81
C ALA A 48 3.85 -13.96 -0.67
N HIS A 49 4.87 -14.73 -1.09
CA HIS A 49 5.09 -15.16 -2.48
C HIS A 49 5.34 -14.03 -3.49
N ARG A 50 5.72 -12.83 -3.04
CA ARG A 50 6.01 -11.67 -3.91
C ARG A 50 7.48 -11.25 -3.95
N LEU A 51 8.39 -12.18 -3.65
CA LEU A 51 9.84 -11.89 -3.66
C LEU A 51 10.32 -11.36 -5.01
N GLU A 52 9.79 -11.92 -6.10
CA GLU A 52 10.11 -11.46 -7.46
C GLU A 52 9.56 -10.06 -7.74
N ASP A 53 8.32 -9.78 -7.37
CA ASP A 53 7.72 -8.43 -7.49
C ASP A 53 8.56 -7.39 -6.73
N ILE A 54 9.00 -7.72 -5.51
CA ILE A 54 9.83 -6.83 -4.66
C ILE A 54 11.19 -6.58 -5.33
N TYR A 55 11.82 -7.64 -5.87
CA TYR A 55 13.09 -7.52 -6.58
C TYR A 55 12.95 -6.67 -7.86
N LEU A 56 11.89 -6.88 -8.64
CA LEU A 56 11.65 -6.10 -9.85
C LEU A 56 11.38 -4.62 -9.52
N TYR A 57 10.56 -4.36 -8.51
CA TYR A 57 10.26 -3.00 -8.07
C TYR A 57 11.51 -2.25 -7.60
N SER A 58 12.42 -2.92 -6.88
CA SER A 58 13.67 -2.28 -6.43
C SER A 58 14.58 -1.89 -7.59
N GLN A 59 14.56 -2.65 -8.69
CA GLN A 59 15.37 -2.39 -9.89
C GLN A 59 14.76 -1.33 -10.82
N VAL A 60 13.43 -1.33 -10.96
CA VAL A 60 12.74 -0.54 -12.00
C VAL A 60 12.12 0.75 -11.45
N ASP A 61 11.45 0.66 -10.31
CA ASP A 61 10.53 1.71 -9.85
C ASP A 61 11.03 2.45 -8.60
N ALA A 62 11.82 1.78 -7.75
CA ALA A 62 12.33 2.39 -6.52
C ALA A 62 13.36 3.50 -6.78
N GLY A 63 13.98 3.53 -7.96
CA GLY A 63 15.02 4.49 -8.33
C GLY A 63 16.20 4.38 -7.36
N GLY A 64 17.17 3.51 -7.69
CA GLY A 64 18.26 3.12 -6.81
C GLY A 64 18.88 4.27 -6.00
N ASN A 65 19.16 4.00 -4.73
CA ASN A 65 19.69 5.01 -3.81
C ASN A 65 21.06 5.53 -4.24
N THR A 66 21.28 6.84 -4.06
CA THR A 66 22.60 7.45 -4.16
C THR A 66 23.37 7.24 -2.85
N ILE A 67 24.69 7.11 -2.96
CA ILE A 67 25.61 6.90 -1.82
C ILE A 67 25.49 8.01 -0.75
N ASP A 68 24.98 9.18 -1.15
CA ASP A 68 24.90 10.41 -0.34
C ASP A 68 23.94 10.32 0.84
N ASP A 69 22.97 9.41 0.80
CA ASP A 69 21.96 9.29 1.85
C ASP A 69 22.47 8.53 3.10
N GLY A 70 23.61 7.85 3.00
CA GLY A 70 24.24 7.11 4.10
C GLY A 70 23.39 5.94 4.65
N GLY A 71 23.97 5.18 5.59
CA GLY A 71 23.29 4.07 6.26
C GLY A 71 23.16 2.78 5.44
N ASP A 72 22.28 1.87 5.90
CA ASP A 72 21.99 0.59 5.23
C ASP A 72 21.02 0.82 4.06
N TRP A 73 21.59 1.22 2.93
CA TRP A 73 20.86 1.53 1.70
C TRP A 73 20.10 0.31 1.15
N ILE A 74 20.59 -0.91 1.37
CA ILE A 74 19.94 -2.16 0.95
C ILE A 74 18.62 -2.33 1.69
N LYS A 75 18.65 -2.20 3.02
CA LYS A 75 17.45 -2.30 3.85
C LYS A 75 16.40 -1.27 3.44
N ARG A 76 16.82 -0.03 3.18
CA ARG A 76 15.91 1.05 2.78
C ARG A 76 15.24 0.78 1.42
N ASP A 77 16.00 0.31 0.44
CA ASP A 77 15.45 -0.05 -0.88
C ASP A 77 14.46 -1.21 -0.77
N LEU A 78 14.78 -2.21 0.05
CA LEU A 78 13.87 -3.32 0.30
C LEU A 78 12.57 -2.84 0.96
N GLU A 79 12.65 -2.00 1.99
CA GLU A 79 11.46 -1.44 2.66
C GLU A 79 10.61 -0.58 1.71
N ARG A 80 11.25 0.19 0.83
CA ARG A 80 10.58 1.01 -0.18
C ARG A 80 9.89 0.13 -1.22
N ALA A 81 10.58 -0.90 -1.70
CA ALA A 81 10.04 -1.85 -2.67
C ALA A 81 8.85 -2.63 -2.10
N GLU A 82 8.96 -3.11 -0.87
CA GLU A 82 7.85 -3.79 -0.18
C GLU A 82 6.62 -2.88 -0.04
N LYS A 83 6.80 -1.60 0.31
CA LYS A 83 5.70 -0.62 0.35
C LYS A 83 5.09 -0.40 -1.03
N GLY A 84 5.93 -0.24 -2.05
CA GLY A 84 5.52 -0.04 -3.43
C GLY A 84 4.67 -1.20 -3.96
N VAL A 85 5.16 -2.43 -3.82
CA VAL A 85 4.43 -3.64 -4.21
C VAL A 85 3.08 -3.75 -3.53
N ILE A 86 3.00 -3.47 -2.22
CA ILE A 86 1.72 -3.48 -1.50
C ILE A 86 0.76 -2.43 -2.10
N ALA A 87 1.23 -1.20 -2.32
CA ALA A 87 0.39 -0.13 -2.86
C ALA A 87 -0.12 -0.46 -4.27
N GLU A 88 0.69 -1.12 -5.10
CA GLU A 88 0.25 -1.57 -6.42
C GLU A 88 -0.86 -2.62 -6.35
N VAL A 89 -0.83 -3.53 -5.37
CA VAL A 89 -1.92 -4.50 -5.19
C VAL A 89 -3.25 -3.77 -4.97
N PHE A 90 -3.27 -2.78 -4.07
CA PHE A 90 -4.48 -2.00 -3.80
C PHE A 90 -4.89 -1.14 -5.00
N LYS A 91 -3.92 -0.50 -5.67
CA LYS A 91 -4.18 0.30 -6.87
C LYS A 91 -4.81 -0.55 -7.98
N ARG A 92 -4.22 -1.70 -8.30
CA ARG A 92 -4.72 -2.62 -9.35
C ARG A 92 -6.13 -3.11 -9.04
N ALA A 93 -6.44 -3.39 -7.77
CA ALA A 93 -7.79 -3.77 -7.35
C ALA A 93 -8.80 -2.63 -7.62
N ILE A 94 -8.47 -1.40 -7.19
CA ILE A 94 -9.32 -0.22 -7.42
C ILE A 94 -9.50 0.06 -8.92
N ASP A 95 -8.42 0.01 -9.70
CA ASP A 95 -8.46 0.25 -11.14
C ASP A 95 -9.34 -0.80 -11.85
N THR A 96 -9.31 -2.06 -11.39
CA THR A 96 -10.16 -3.13 -11.91
C THR A 96 -11.63 -2.86 -11.61
N ASP A 97 -11.95 -2.50 -10.37
CA ASP A 97 -13.33 -2.21 -9.95
C ASP A 97 -13.89 -1.00 -10.72
N LEU A 98 -13.09 0.06 -10.87
CA LEU A 98 -13.48 1.26 -11.61
C LEU A 98 -13.67 0.98 -13.11
N SER A 99 -12.84 0.14 -13.70
CA SER A 99 -12.97 -0.30 -15.09
C SER A 99 -14.29 -1.04 -15.33
N MET A 100 -14.65 -1.98 -14.43
CA MET A 100 -15.93 -2.67 -14.52
C MET A 100 -17.13 -1.73 -14.35
N TYR A 101 -17.05 -0.80 -13.39
CA TYR A 101 -18.11 0.19 -13.17
C TYR A 101 -18.30 1.10 -14.39
N GLY A 102 -17.21 1.57 -14.99
CA GLY A 102 -17.24 2.35 -16.23
C GLY A 102 -17.92 1.58 -17.37
N ALA A 103 -17.53 0.31 -17.58
CA ALA A 103 -18.13 -0.54 -18.60
C ALA A 103 -19.64 -0.78 -18.40
N LEU A 104 -20.08 -0.93 -17.15
CA LEU A 104 -21.50 -1.10 -16.83
C LEU A 104 -22.31 0.17 -17.14
N ILE A 105 -21.80 1.34 -16.75
CA ILE A 105 -22.46 2.61 -17.08
C ILE A 105 -22.52 2.83 -18.59
N GLU A 106 -21.40 2.61 -19.30
CA GLU A 106 -21.34 2.79 -20.76
C GLU A 106 -22.26 1.81 -21.49
N GLY A 107 -22.35 0.56 -21.03
CA GLY A 107 -23.27 -0.45 -21.57
C GLY A 107 -24.74 -0.07 -21.42
N ASP A 108 -25.13 0.44 -20.26
CA ASP A 108 -26.51 0.91 -19.99
C ASP A 108 -26.89 2.10 -20.88
N TYR A 109 -25.96 3.04 -21.11
CA TYR A 109 -26.20 4.17 -22.02
C TYR A 109 -26.40 3.73 -23.48
N GLN A 110 -25.74 2.66 -23.92
CA GLN A 110 -25.92 2.13 -25.28
C GLN A 110 -27.24 1.37 -25.43
N GLN A 111 -27.71 0.68 -24.38
CA GLN A 111 -29.01 0.00 -24.39
C GLN A 111 -30.21 0.95 -24.42
N GLN A 112 -30.12 2.14 -23.82
CA GLN A 112 -31.21 3.12 -23.81
C GLN A 112 -31.37 3.92 -25.11
N ARG A 113 -30.41 3.82 -26.05
CA ARG A 113 -30.47 4.48 -27.37
C ARG A 113 -31.08 3.61 -28.47
N HIS A 114 -31.47 2.38 -28.15
CA HIS A 114 -32.19 1.45 -29.02
C HIS A 114 -33.58 1.16 -28.46
#